data_AF-A0A9P6P438-F1
#
_entry.id   AF-A0A9P6P438-F1
#
_cell.length_a   1.000
_cell.length_b   1.000
_cell.length_c   1.000
_cell.angle_alpha   90.00
_cell.angle_beta   90.00
_cell.angle_gamma   90.00
#
_symmetry.space_group_name_H-M   'P 1'
#
loop_
_entity.id
_entity.type
_entity.pdbx_description
1 polymer ?
#
loop_
_entity_poly.entity_id
_entity_poly.type
_entity_poly.pdbx_seq_one_letter_code
_entity_poly.pdbx_strand_id
1 'polypeptide(L)'
;MEIDSNPLSPTDYMDEDPVETDATQGQSGLYSIAALIDELKHEDLQLRVNAIKKLSVIATALGEERTRIELIPFLEELLDDEDDALLALSEELGKFTPYIGGPEYAHCLLTSLENMAAAEEATVRDQAVASLCELAGAMTEKHIEQYFIPMLKRLSTGEWFTSRTSATGLYAVVYKKVSKDMQTELRKKSSLFTQLVQDDSPMVRRATAKSLAIFAEQLSHEDVVGCALNLFQALAQDNQDSVRLLTIEDIIAIAKLLTTEQNKEYLLQSFLALTDDVSWRVKYMLASKYVEVSESFGNPIVREHFIPAFVKLIGDSEGEVRTAAATQIPGFAKFVDPPLIVEHILPCVQELATDENQHARAALAKEIGGLAPVLGRQATPEHLLPTFLVLLGDEFPDVRLNVISKLEEVNEVIGIESLSQSLLPAITELSEDKQWRVRLRIIEYIPLVAKQLGPQFFDERLFGLCMSWLRDSVFSIREAATINLKKLTEVFGPDWAKKTVIPQVLKMVNEESYLHRMTMLFALTTIAAAISPEDIKDYILPTVIDLTKDPIPNIRFNVAKSLESLVPLLNKDAGTASLNVSIVMPALESLSQDTDGDVKFFATRALETNGMWPVKESKL
;
A
#
# COMPACT_ATOMS: atom_id res chain seq x y z
N MET A 1 -19.43 9.47 16.69
CA MET A 1 -19.79 10.03 18.01
C MET A 1 -19.39 11.48 17.98
N GLU A 2 -20.37 12.35 17.79
CA GLU A 2 -20.22 13.80 17.77
C GLU A 2 -19.94 14.30 19.19
N ILE A 3 -18.96 15.20 19.29
CA ILE A 3 -18.63 15.95 20.50
C ILE A 3 -19.52 17.19 20.47
N ASP A 4 -20.53 17.20 21.34
CA ASP A 4 -21.37 18.37 21.54
C ASP A 4 -20.73 19.27 22.61
N SER A 5 -20.44 20.49 22.22
CA SER A 5 -19.87 21.51 23.09
C SER A 5 -20.74 22.76 22.94
N ASN A 6 -21.47 23.10 24.00
CA ASN A 6 -21.98 24.46 24.13
C ASN A 6 -21.94 24.94 25.59
N PRO A 7 -21.55 26.20 25.83
CA PRO A 7 -21.17 26.70 27.13
C PRO A 7 -22.28 27.57 27.75
N LEU A 8 -22.38 27.57 29.09
CA LEU A 8 -23.10 28.62 29.82
C LEU A 8 -22.28 29.08 31.02
N SER A 9 -22.19 30.40 31.14
CA SER A 9 -21.49 31.21 32.14
C SER A 9 -22.50 31.66 33.24
N PRO A 10 -22.18 32.60 34.17
CA PRO A 10 -21.86 32.31 35.57
C PRO A 10 -22.77 33.03 36.60
N THR A 11 -22.45 32.79 37.89
CA THR A 11 -22.87 33.50 39.15
C THR A 11 -24.24 33.10 39.71
N ASP A 12 -24.50 32.95 41.02
CA ASP A 12 -23.98 33.61 42.23
C ASP A 12 -24.09 32.74 43.51
N TYR A 13 -23.19 33.05 44.45
CA TYR A 13 -23.03 32.78 45.89
C TYR A 13 -24.22 32.30 46.75
N MET A 14 -23.92 31.39 47.71
CA MET A 14 -24.17 31.59 49.17
C MET A 14 -23.25 30.73 50.06
N ASP A 15 -22.47 31.45 50.87
CA ASP A 15 -22.01 31.27 52.26
C ASP A 15 -21.11 30.11 52.75
N GLU A 16 -20.10 30.56 53.50
CA GLU A 16 -18.93 29.93 54.13
C GLU A 16 -19.30 29.02 55.32
N ASP A 17 -18.49 28.01 55.64
CA ASP A 17 -17.51 28.10 56.73
C ASP A 17 -16.30 27.12 56.57
N PRO A 18 -15.18 27.33 57.29
CA PRO A 18 -13.82 27.09 56.78
C PRO A 18 -13.12 25.79 57.25
N VAL A 19 -12.21 25.33 56.39
CA VAL A 19 -10.91 24.66 56.60
C VAL A 19 -10.72 23.77 57.85
N GLU A 20 -10.59 22.47 57.61
CA GLU A 20 -9.60 21.63 58.31
C GLU A 20 -8.55 21.11 57.31
N THR A 21 -7.36 21.69 57.40
CA THR A 21 -6.10 21.13 56.91
C THR A 21 -5.67 20.00 57.84
N ASP A 22 -5.56 18.77 57.35
CA ASP A 22 -4.32 17.96 57.33
C ASP A 22 -4.56 16.47 57.07
N ALA A 23 -3.60 15.86 56.37
CA ALA A 23 -3.19 14.45 56.49
C ALA A 23 -3.94 13.30 55.76
N THR A 24 -4.76 13.52 54.71
CA THR A 24 -5.45 12.39 54.01
C THR A 24 -5.06 12.15 52.54
N GLN A 25 -4.30 13.02 51.88
CA GLN A 25 -3.94 12.82 50.45
C GLN A 25 -2.93 11.67 50.19
N GLY A 26 -2.22 11.19 51.21
CA GLY A 26 -1.32 10.03 51.07
C GLY A 26 -2.03 8.68 51.06
N GLN A 27 -3.23 8.57 51.66
CA GLN A 27 -3.90 7.27 51.85
C GLN A 27 -4.78 6.84 50.68
N SER A 28 -5.37 7.78 49.91
CA SER A 28 -6.24 7.43 48.76
C SER A 28 -5.46 6.93 47.54
N GLY A 29 -4.25 7.41 47.31
CA GLY A 29 -3.38 6.93 46.22
C GLY A 29 -2.84 5.52 46.47
N LEU A 30 -2.45 5.21 47.71
CA LEU A 30 -1.97 3.88 48.11
C LEU A 30 -3.04 2.80 48.00
N TYR A 31 -4.31 3.13 48.28
CA TYR A 31 -5.44 2.21 48.12
C TYR A 31 -5.70 1.85 46.65
N SER A 32 -5.44 2.78 45.72
CA SER A 32 -5.51 2.54 44.27
C SER A 32 -4.36 1.68 43.76
N ILE A 33 -3.17 1.76 44.35
CA ILE A 33 -1.99 1.00 43.92
C ILE A 33 -2.04 -0.44 44.44
N ALA A 34 -2.52 -0.65 45.68
CA ALA A 34 -2.76 -2.00 46.21
C ALA A 34 -3.77 -2.76 45.33
N ALA A 35 -4.83 -2.09 44.89
CA ALA A 35 -5.80 -2.67 43.95
C ALA A 35 -5.16 -3.02 42.60
N LEU A 36 -4.29 -2.17 42.03
CA LEU A 36 -3.58 -2.47 40.78
C LEU A 36 -2.57 -3.62 40.92
N ILE A 37 -1.91 -3.75 42.07
CA ILE A 37 -1.02 -4.88 42.37
C ILE A 37 -1.82 -6.17 42.54
N ASP A 38 -3.00 -6.11 43.19
CA ASP A 38 -3.91 -7.24 43.29
C ASP A 38 -4.47 -7.65 41.91
N GLU A 39 -4.73 -6.68 41.02
CA GLU A 39 -5.17 -6.93 39.64
C GLU A 39 -4.12 -7.70 38.81
N LEU A 40 -2.82 -7.57 39.11
CA LEU A 40 -1.76 -8.35 38.45
C LEU A 40 -1.87 -9.86 38.75
N LYS A 41 -2.53 -10.25 39.84
CA LYS A 41 -2.79 -11.65 40.22
C LYS A 41 -4.25 -12.05 39.99
N HIS A 42 -5.02 -11.26 39.25
CA HIS A 42 -6.44 -11.54 38.99
C HIS A 42 -6.61 -12.77 38.09
N GLU A 43 -7.69 -13.54 38.29
CA GLU A 43 -8.00 -14.73 37.46
C GLU A 43 -8.36 -14.37 36.00
N ASP A 44 -8.69 -13.10 35.74
CA ASP A 44 -9.12 -12.62 34.42
C ASP A 44 -7.92 -12.04 33.67
N LEU A 45 -7.60 -12.65 32.53
CA LEU A 45 -6.49 -12.25 31.67
C LEU A 45 -6.57 -10.78 31.25
N GLN A 46 -7.75 -10.26 30.92
CA GLN A 46 -7.88 -8.88 30.46
C GLN A 46 -7.56 -7.88 31.57
N LEU A 47 -7.94 -8.21 32.81
CA LEU A 47 -7.60 -7.38 33.96
C LEU A 47 -6.10 -7.42 34.25
N ARG A 48 -5.47 -8.61 34.17
CA ARG A 48 -4.00 -8.73 34.28
C ARG A 48 -3.27 -7.93 33.21
N VAL A 49 -3.64 -8.08 31.94
CA VAL A 49 -3.04 -7.33 30.81
C VAL A 49 -3.22 -5.82 30.97
N ASN A 50 -4.40 -5.37 31.42
CA ASN A 50 -4.64 -3.95 31.68
C ASN A 50 -3.83 -3.42 32.87
N ALA A 51 -3.59 -4.23 33.90
CA ALA A 51 -2.73 -3.89 35.02
C ALA A 51 -1.26 -3.82 34.58
N ILE A 52 -0.80 -4.76 33.73
CA ILE A 52 0.55 -4.77 33.15
C ILE A 52 0.80 -3.48 32.36
N LYS A 53 -0.15 -3.06 31.52
CA LYS A 53 -0.06 -1.79 30.77
C LYS A 53 0.01 -0.53 31.65
N LYS A 54 -0.24 -0.67 32.96
CA LYS A 54 -0.16 0.40 33.95
C LYS A 54 1.03 0.22 34.91
N LEU A 55 1.99 -0.65 34.60
CA LEU A 55 3.17 -0.87 35.44
C LEU A 55 3.96 0.40 35.70
N SER A 56 4.04 1.30 34.71
CA SER A 56 4.67 2.63 34.87
C SER A 56 4.04 3.45 36.00
N VAL A 57 2.73 3.39 36.18
CA VAL A 57 1.99 4.08 37.25
C VAL A 57 2.33 3.45 38.61
N ILE A 58 2.34 2.12 38.69
CA ILE A 58 2.69 1.38 39.91
C ILE A 58 4.13 1.71 40.33
N ALA A 59 5.09 1.66 39.40
CA ALA A 59 6.49 1.93 39.68
C ALA A 59 6.76 3.39 40.06
N THR A 60 6.08 4.35 39.40
CA THR A 60 6.17 5.77 39.77
C THR A 60 5.75 5.99 41.22
N ALA A 61 4.73 5.28 41.68
CA ALA A 61 4.22 5.44 43.04
C ALA A 61 5.02 4.67 44.10
N LEU A 62 5.59 3.51 43.75
CA LEU A 62 6.51 2.78 44.63
C LEU A 62 7.85 3.51 44.81
N GLY A 63 8.27 4.25 43.77
CA GLY A 63 9.60 4.84 43.68
C GLY A 63 10.64 3.83 43.19
N GLU A 64 11.76 4.35 42.71
CA GLU A 64 12.76 3.57 41.97
C GLU A 64 13.38 2.44 42.79
N GLU A 65 13.68 2.68 44.08
CA GLU A 65 14.29 1.67 44.95
C GLU A 65 13.37 0.48 45.19
N ARG A 66 12.13 0.74 45.62
CA ARG A 66 11.12 -0.30 45.86
C ARG A 66 10.70 -1.01 44.58
N THR A 67 10.66 -0.30 43.46
CA THR A 67 10.43 -0.94 42.16
C THR A 67 11.48 -2.02 41.89
N ARG A 68 12.76 -1.76 42.21
CA ARG A 68 13.82 -2.76 42.02
C ARG A 68 13.76 -3.93 42.99
N ILE A 69 13.47 -3.69 44.27
CA ILE A 69 13.55 -4.73 45.32
C ILE A 69 12.24 -5.48 45.58
N GLU A 70 11.10 -4.91 45.18
CA GLU A 70 9.77 -5.50 45.38
C GLU A 70 9.08 -5.80 44.04
N LEU A 71 8.91 -4.79 43.17
CA LEU A 71 8.10 -4.97 41.95
C LEU A 71 8.78 -5.89 40.93
N ILE A 72 10.07 -5.72 40.63
CA ILE A 72 10.77 -6.59 39.67
C ILE A 72 10.73 -8.06 40.12
N PRO A 73 11.11 -8.42 41.37
CA PRO A 73 10.99 -9.81 41.83
C PRO A 73 9.56 -10.34 41.77
N PHE A 74 8.55 -9.50 42.02
CA PHE A 74 7.15 -9.89 41.86
C PHE A 74 6.78 -10.19 40.41
N LEU A 75 7.26 -9.39 39.44
CA LEU A 75 7.06 -9.65 38.02
C LEU A 75 7.77 -10.93 37.56
N GLU A 76 8.89 -11.29 38.20
CA GLU A 76 9.56 -12.56 37.95
C GLU A 76 8.71 -13.78 38.36
N GLU A 77 7.80 -13.64 39.34
CA GLU A 77 6.82 -14.68 39.68
C GLU A 77 5.73 -14.84 38.60
N LEU A 78 5.54 -13.84 37.74
CA LEU A 78 4.52 -13.83 36.68
C LEU A 78 5.05 -14.33 35.32
N LEU A 79 6.28 -14.84 35.27
CA LEU A 79 6.89 -15.31 34.02
C LEU A 79 6.29 -16.61 33.49
N ASP A 80 5.50 -17.32 34.31
CA ASP A 80 4.73 -18.52 33.93
C ASP A 80 3.25 -18.21 33.58
N ASP A 81 2.91 -16.94 33.33
CA ASP A 81 1.55 -16.51 32.93
C ASP A 81 1.25 -16.80 31.44
N GLU A 82 0.03 -16.49 31.00
CA GLU A 82 -0.43 -16.66 29.62
C GLU A 82 0.31 -15.75 28.62
N ASP A 83 0.45 -16.21 27.37
CA ASP A 83 1.26 -15.54 26.34
C ASP A 83 0.89 -14.07 26.11
N ASP A 84 -0.40 -13.72 26.17
CA ASP A 84 -0.87 -12.33 26.02
C ASP A 84 -0.39 -11.42 27.17
N ALA A 85 -0.30 -11.96 28.39
CA ALA A 85 0.23 -11.24 29.53
C ALA A 85 1.76 -11.08 29.40
N LEU A 86 2.46 -12.14 28.99
CA LEU A 86 3.91 -12.10 28.75
C LEU A 86 4.27 -11.14 27.60
N LEU A 87 3.46 -11.09 26.54
CA LEU A 87 3.63 -10.16 25.44
C LEU A 87 3.52 -8.70 25.94
N ALA A 88 2.47 -8.38 26.69
CA ALA A 88 2.30 -7.05 27.27
C ALA A 88 3.42 -6.71 28.26
N LEU A 89 3.85 -7.68 29.07
CA LEU A 89 4.91 -7.51 30.06
C LEU A 89 6.26 -7.22 29.38
N SER A 90 6.60 -8.00 28.35
CA SER A 90 7.84 -7.80 27.60
C SER A 90 7.90 -6.42 26.94
N GLU A 91 6.80 -5.90 26.40
CA GLU A 91 6.72 -4.54 25.86
C GLU A 91 6.96 -3.47 26.93
N GLU A 92 6.26 -3.55 28.07
CA GLU A 92 6.37 -2.56 29.13
C GLU A 92 7.76 -2.54 29.78
N LEU A 93 8.40 -3.72 29.93
CA LEU A 93 9.75 -3.82 30.49
C LEU A 93 10.81 -3.15 29.61
N GLY A 94 10.66 -3.10 28.29
CA GLY A 94 11.59 -2.39 27.39
C GLY A 94 11.69 -0.89 27.70
N LYS A 95 10.55 -0.29 28.09
CA LYS A 95 10.41 1.14 28.39
C LYS A 95 10.62 1.47 29.87
N PHE A 96 11.00 0.49 30.69
CA PHE A 96 10.94 0.59 32.15
C PHE A 96 12.17 1.22 32.81
N THR A 97 13.24 1.45 32.04
CA THR A 97 14.51 2.02 32.52
C THR A 97 14.34 3.30 33.36
N PRO A 98 13.48 4.28 33.02
CA PRO A 98 13.29 5.48 33.82
C PRO A 98 12.72 5.22 35.22
N TYR A 99 11.90 4.17 35.39
CA TYR A 99 11.20 3.90 36.64
C TYR A 99 12.03 3.10 37.65
N ILE A 100 13.21 2.63 37.24
CA ILE A 100 14.12 1.85 38.07
C ILE A 100 15.39 2.63 38.41
N GLY A 101 15.40 3.96 38.26
CA GLY A 101 16.56 4.80 38.55
C GLY A 101 17.57 4.93 37.40
N GLY A 102 17.11 4.68 36.18
CA GLY A 102 17.87 4.97 34.96
C GLY A 102 18.88 3.88 34.56
N PRO A 103 19.79 4.22 33.63
CA PRO A 103 20.72 3.28 32.99
C PRO A 103 21.62 2.47 33.92
N GLU A 104 21.91 2.97 35.12
CA GLU A 104 22.76 2.26 36.08
C GLU A 104 22.11 0.97 36.57
N TYR A 105 20.77 0.94 36.65
CA TYR A 105 20.01 -0.20 37.16
C TYR A 105 19.29 -1.00 36.07
N ALA A 106 19.44 -0.64 34.80
CA ALA A 106 18.87 -1.35 33.66
C ALA A 106 19.13 -2.88 33.67
N HIS A 107 20.25 -3.31 34.24
CA HIS A 107 20.61 -4.72 34.37
C HIS A 107 19.60 -5.56 35.20
N CYS A 108 18.80 -4.93 36.08
CA CYS A 108 17.78 -5.60 36.87
C CYS A 108 16.65 -6.20 36.02
N LEU A 109 16.45 -5.73 34.79
CA LEU A 109 15.39 -6.20 33.89
C LEU A 109 15.82 -7.38 33.02
N LEU A 110 17.11 -7.71 33.01
CA LEU A 110 17.66 -8.71 32.09
C LEU A 110 17.12 -10.10 32.38
N THR A 111 16.96 -10.49 33.65
CA THR A 111 16.47 -11.83 34.01
C THR A 111 15.06 -12.07 33.50
N SER A 112 14.14 -11.13 33.73
CA SER A 112 12.74 -11.23 33.28
C SER A 112 12.65 -11.30 31.76
N LEU A 113 13.38 -10.41 31.07
CA LEU A 113 13.40 -10.39 29.60
C LEU A 113 14.11 -11.61 29.00
N GLU A 114 15.15 -12.15 29.64
CA GLU A 114 15.83 -13.38 29.22
C GLU A 114 14.88 -14.58 29.23
N ASN A 115 14.07 -14.72 30.28
CA ASN A 115 13.08 -15.80 30.38
C ASN A 115 12.01 -15.68 29.28
N MET A 116 11.46 -14.49 29.06
CA MET A 116 10.49 -14.27 27.97
C MET A 116 11.12 -14.45 26.57
N ALA A 117 12.41 -14.12 26.42
CA ALA A 117 13.16 -14.41 25.20
C ALA A 117 13.36 -15.92 24.98
N ALA A 118 13.19 -16.77 26.00
CA ALA A 118 13.25 -18.22 25.88
C ALA A 118 11.87 -18.90 25.77
N ALA A 119 10.77 -18.13 25.82
CA ALA A 119 9.39 -18.63 25.78
C ALA A 119 9.05 -19.45 24.52
N GLU A 120 8.02 -20.30 24.60
CA GLU A 120 7.59 -21.14 23.48
C GLU A 120 6.89 -20.33 22.37
N GLU A 121 6.14 -19.30 22.74
CA GLU A 121 5.41 -18.44 21.81
C GLU A 121 6.34 -17.45 21.10
N ALA A 122 6.27 -17.42 19.77
CA ALA A 122 7.21 -16.63 18.96
C ALA A 122 7.01 -15.12 19.11
N THR A 123 5.75 -14.69 19.22
CA THR A 123 5.42 -13.27 19.37
C THR A 123 5.97 -12.67 20.67
N VAL A 124 5.90 -13.43 21.78
CA VAL A 124 6.51 -13.07 23.06
C VAL A 124 8.03 -12.96 22.94
N ARG A 125 8.69 -13.93 22.29
CA ARG A 125 10.14 -13.87 22.07
C ARG A 125 10.57 -12.66 21.25
N ASP A 126 9.90 -12.41 20.14
CA ASP A 126 10.23 -11.32 19.24
C ASP A 126 10.10 -9.96 19.96
N GLN A 127 9.05 -9.79 20.78
CA GLN A 127 8.88 -8.60 21.62
C GLN A 127 9.92 -8.50 22.73
N ALA A 128 10.27 -9.61 23.40
CA ALA A 128 11.32 -9.62 24.42
C ALA A 128 12.69 -9.26 23.83
N VAL A 129 13.03 -9.75 22.63
CA VAL A 129 14.25 -9.37 21.90
C VAL A 129 14.24 -7.88 21.54
N ALA A 130 13.11 -7.33 21.08
CA ALA A 130 12.98 -5.90 20.82
C ALA A 130 13.23 -5.06 22.09
N SER A 131 12.61 -5.44 23.20
CA SER A 131 12.80 -4.78 24.51
C SER A 131 14.23 -4.91 25.04
N LEU A 132 14.88 -6.06 24.84
CA LEU A 132 16.30 -6.25 25.16
C LEU A 132 17.21 -5.34 24.31
N CYS A 133 16.88 -5.11 23.03
CA CYS A 133 17.60 -4.17 22.17
C CYS A 133 17.44 -2.73 22.65
N GLU A 134 16.24 -2.31 23.07
CA GLU A 134 16.02 -0.99 23.67
C GLU A 134 16.83 -0.81 24.96
N LEU A 135 16.79 -1.83 25.83
CA LEU A 135 17.53 -1.84 27.09
C LEU A 135 19.05 -1.76 26.86
N ALA A 136 19.58 -2.52 25.91
CA ALA A 136 20.99 -2.45 25.52
C ALA A 136 21.38 -1.04 24.99
N GLY A 137 20.44 -0.35 24.34
CA GLY A 137 20.59 1.04 23.93
C GLY A 137 20.81 2.00 25.10
N ALA A 138 20.12 1.77 26.23
CA ALA A 138 20.23 2.60 27.43
C ALA A 138 21.47 2.27 28.29
N MET A 139 21.92 1.01 28.30
CA MET A 139 23.04 0.57 29.14
C MET A 139 24.40 1.16 28.73
N THR A 140 25.29 1.29 29.73
CA THR A 140 26.70 1.69 29.54
C THR A 140 27.54 0.51 29.04
N GLU A 141 28.67 0.78 28.38
CA GLU A 141 29.62 -0.24 27.89
C GLU A 141 29.99 -1.24 29.00
N LYS A 142 30.33 -0.74 30.19
CA LYS A 142 30.70 -1.58 31.34
C LYS A 142 29.55 -2.51 31.76
N HIS A 143 28.31 -2.03 31.78
CA HIS A 143 27.16 -2.87 32.16
C HIS A 143 26.79 -3.88 31.08
N ILE A 144 26.95 -3.53 29.80
CA ILE A 144 26.80 -4.49 28.70
C ILE A 144 27.79 -5.64 28.88
N GLU A 145 29.07 -5.34 29.10
CA GLU A 145 30.09 -6.39 29.27
C GLU A 145 29.90 -7.21 30.56
N GLN A 146 29.51 -6.57 31.66
CA GLN A 146 29.37 -7.23 32.96
C GLN A 146 28.11 -8.09 33.07
N TYR A 147 26.97 -7.66 32.50
CA TYR A 147 25.67 -8.28 32.73
C TYR A 147 25.00 -8.80 31.44
N PHE A 148 25.02 -8.01 30.36
CA PHE A 148 24.34 -8.38 29.13
C PHE A 148 25.07 -9.49 28.36
N ILE A 149 26.40 -9.42 28.26
CA ILE A 149 27.21 -10.45 27.59
C ILE A 149 27.03 -11.83 28.24
N PRO A 150 27.09 -11.99 29.58
CA PRO A 150 26.78 -13.28 30.21
C PRO A 150 25.39 -13.82 29.89
N MET A 151 24.36 -12.96 29.85
CA MET A 151 23.00 -13.33 29.44
C MET A 151 22.96 -13.80 27.99
N LEU A 152 23.56 -13.02 27.07
CA LEU A 152 23.65 -13.38 25.67
C LEU A 152 24.37 -14.73 25.48
N LYS A 153 25.44 -14.98 26.25
CA LYS A 153 26.13 -16.28 26.24
C LYS A 153 25.19 -17.42 26.66
N ARG A 154 24.38 -17.23 27.70
CA ARG A 154 23.39 -18.24 28.15
C ARG A 154 22.32 -18.52 27.09
N LEU A 155 21.75 -17.47 26.47
CA LEU A 155 20.78 -17.64 25.39
C LEU A 155 21.39 -18.38 24.20
N SER A 156 22.60 -18.02 23.77
CA SER A 156 23.27 -18.64 22.62
C SER A 156 23.66 -20.11 22.83
N THR A 157 23.86 -20.54 24.08
CA THR A 157 24.18 -21.95 24.41
C THR A 157 23.02 -22.68 25.09
N GLY A 158 21.82 -22.10 25.08
CA GLY A 158 20.66 -22.70 25.72
C GLY A 158 20.28 -24.04 25.08
N GLU A 159 19.76 -24.96 25.88
CA GLU A 159 19.36 -26.31 25.43
C GLU A 159 18.26 -26.24 24.36
N TRP A 160 17.28 -25.37 24.59
CA TRP A 160 16.15 -25.16 23.69
C TRP A 160 16.48 -24.20 22.55
N PHE A 161 16.05 -24.55 21.34
CA PHE A 161 16.29 -23.73 20.15
C PHE A 161 15.63 -22.35 20.25
N THR A 162 14.57 -22.18 21.06
CA THR A 162 13.85 -20.91 21.29
C THR A 162 14.80 -19.84 21.83
N SER A 163 15.56 -20.17 22.88
CA SER A 163 16.57 -19.28 23.47
C SER A 163 17.67 -18.90 22.47
N ARG A 164 18.18 -19.88 21.72
CA ARG A 164 19.21 -19.67 20.70
C ARG A 164 18.73 -18.83 19.52
N THR A 165 17.46 -18.98 19.14
CA THR A 165 16.78 -18.16 18.12
C THR A 165 16.75 -16.70 18.57
N SER A 166 16.34 -16.42 19.81
CA SER A 166 16.29 -15.05 20.33
C SER A 166 17.68 -14.41 20.44
N ALA A 167 18.70 -15.21 20.76
CA ALA A 167 20.07 -14.72 20.85
C ALA A 167 20.56 -14.06 19.55
N THR A 168 20.13 -14.54 18.38
CA THR A 168 20.64 -14.06 17.07
C THR A 168 20.37 -12.57 16.87
N GLY A 169 19.21 -12.08 17.31
CA GLY A 169 18.79 -10.68 17.16
C GLY A 169 19.53 -9.69 18.06
N LEU A 170 20.23 -10.17 19.10
CA LEU A 170 20.87 -9.32 20.11
C LEU A 170 22.33 -8.97 19.77
N TYR A 171 22.98 -9.70 18.86
CA TYR A 171 24.40 -9.50 18.57
C TYR A 171 24.73 -8.12 17.99
N ALA A 172 23.88 -7.59 17.10
CA ALA A 172 24.12 -6.30 16.44
C ALA A 172 24.18 -5.13 17.43
N VAL A 173 23.18 -5.01 18.30
CA VAL A 173 23.11 -3.91 19.28
C VAL A 173 24.24 -4.00 20.30
N VAL A 174 24.56 -5.21 20.76
CA VAL A 174 25.62 -5.46 21.75
C VAL A 174 26.99 -5.15 21.16
N TYR A 175 27.26 -5.60 19.94
CA TYR A 175 28.57 -5.43 19.30
C TYR A 175 28.99 -3.96 19.20
N LYS A 176 28.06 -3.05 18.89
CA LYS A 176 28.32 -1.60 18.82
C LYS A 176 28.67 -0.96 20.17
N LYS A 177 28.25 -1.60 21.28
CA LYS A 177 28.30 -1.05 22.64
C LYS A 177 29.45 -1.58 23.49
N VAL A 178 30.19 -2.58 23.03
CA VAL A 178 31.29 -3.20 23.78
C VAL A 178 32.66 -2.71 23.34
N SER A 179 33.67 -2.94 24.17
CA SER A 179 35.06 -2.61 23.87
C SER A 179 35.59 -3.35 22.63
N LYS A 180 36.66 -2.83 22.02
CA LYS A 180 37.31 -3.45 20.84
C LYS A 180 37.81 -4.87 21.12
N ASP A 181 38.23 -5.16 22.34
CA ASP A 181 38.67 -6.49 22.75
C ASP A 181 37.50 -7.47 22.75
N MET A 182 36.35 -7.05 23.30
CA MET A 182 35.12 -7.85 23.30
C MET A 182 34.54 -8.00 21.88
N GLN A 183 34.57 -6.95 21.05
CA GLN A 183 34.21 -7.07 19.63
C GLN A 183 35.04 -8.15 18.93
N THR A 184 36.33 -8.21 19.23
CA THR A 184 37.22 -9.24 18.68
C THR A 184 36.83 -10.63 19.18
N GLU A 185 36.45 -10.79 20.44
CA GLU A 185 35.91 -12.06 20.97
C GLU A 185 34.62 -12.48 20.23
N LEU A 186 33.69 -11.55 20.03
CA LEU A 186 32.41 -11.81 19.36
C LEU A 186 32.54 -12.12 17.86
N ARG A 187 33.65 -11.72 17.21
CA ARG A 187 33.91 -11.99 15.77
C ARG A 187 34.77 -13.23 15.50
N LYS A 188 35.42 -13.80 16.53
CA LYS A 188 36.29 -14.97 16.34
C LYS A 188 35.52 -16.09 15.64
N LYS A 189 36.22 -16.92 14.86
CA LYS A 189 35.60 -18.12 14.25
C LYS A 189 34.99 -19.07 15.28
N SER A 190 35.47 -19.04 16.52
CA SER A 190 34.91 -19.79 17.65
C SER A 190 33.83 -19.02 18.41
N SER A 191 33.37 -17.88 17.89
CA SER A 191 32.33 -17.08 18.54
C SER A 191 31.02 -17.86 18.59
N LEU A 192 30.20 -17.53 19.58
CA LEU A 192 28.88 -18.12 19.71
C LEU A 192 27.99 -17.78 18.51
N PHE A 193 28.14 -16.61 17.88
CA PHE A 193 27.37 -16.30 16.67
C PHE A 193 27.74 -17.22 15.50
N THR A 194 29.02 -17.57 15.33
CA THR A 194 29.43 -18.58 14.34
C THR A 194 28.84 -19.96 14.65
N GLN A 195 28.69 -20.32 15.93
CA GLN A 195 28.02 -21.58 16.31
C GLN A 195 26.53 -21.56 15.94
N LEU A 196 25.84 -20.43 16.13
CA LEU A 196 24.42 -20.27 15.73
C LEU A 196 24.21 -20.35 14.21
N VAL A 197 25.22 -19.98 13.40
CA VAL A 197 25.19 -20.19 11.94
C VAL A 197 25.23 -21.68 11.58
N GLN A 198 25.89 -22.51 12.39
CA GLN A 198 26.06 -23.94 12.18
C GLN A 198 25.19 -24.78 13.12
N ASP A 199 24.16 -24.18 13.73
CA ASP A 199 23.30 -24.85 14.72
C ASP A 199 22.59 -26.06 14.09
N ASP A 200 22.43 -27.14 14.86
CA ASP A 200 21.73 -28.33 14.38
C ASP A 200 20.26 -28.03 14.03
N SER A 201 19.63 -27.08 14.73
CA SER A 201 18.25 -26.66 14.47
C SER A 201 18.16 -25.70 13.29
N PRO A 202 17.40 -26.04 12.22
CA PRO A 202 17.15 -25.12 11.12
C PRO A 202 16.46 -23.82 11.56
N MET A 203 15.68 -23.85 12.64
CA MET A 203 14.99 -22.64 13.13
C MET A 203 15.98 -21.58 13.61
N VAL A 204 17.05 -22.00 14.28
CA VAL A 204 18.13 -21.11 14.72
C VAL A 204 18.88 -20.56 13.52
N ARG A 205 19.30 -21.42 12.58
CA ARG A 205 20.00 -20.97 11.36
C ARG A 205 19.18 -19.99 10.52
N ARG A 206 17.86 -20.17 10.44
CA ARG A 206 16.93 -19.20 9.82
C ARG A 206 16.93 -17.86 10.55
N ALA A 207 16.87 -17.85 11.88
CA ALA A 207 16.92 -16.61 12.66
C ALA A 207 18.29 -15.92 12.53
N THR A 208 19.37 -16.70 12.45
CA THR A 208 20.72 -16.19 12.20
C THR A 208 20.81 -15.54 10.83
N ALA A 209 20.27 -16.16 9.77
CA ALA A 209 20.21 -15.56 8.43
C ALA A 209 19.42 -14.24 8.42
N LYS A 210 18.27 -14.17 9.11
CA LYS A 210 17.52 -12.90 9.24
C LYS A 210 18.30 -11.80 9.97
N SER A 211 19.19 -12.18 10.89
CA SER A 211 19.93 -11.24 11.74
C SER A 211 21.28 -10.84 11.15
N LEU A 212 21.79 -11.58 10.16
CA LEU A 212 23.15 -11.41 9.65
C LEU A 212 23.32 -10.07 8.92
N ALA A 213 22.37 -9.66 8.08
CA ALA A 213 22.38 -8.34 7.45
C ALA A 213 22.54 -7.20 8.48
N ILE A 214 21.70 -7.20 9.52
CA ILE A 214 21.72 -6.18 10.59
C ILE A 214 23.04 -6.21 11.37
N PHE A 215 23.57 -7.40 11.63
CA PHE A 215 24.87 -7.57 12.29
C PHE A 215 26.02 -7.05 11.41
N ALA A 216 26.03 -7.38 10.12
CA ALA A 216 27.05 -6.98 9.16
C ALA A 216 27.15 -5.44 9.05
N GLU A 217 26.03 -4.72 9.11
CA GLU A 217 25.99 -3.26 9.11
C GLU A 217 26.69 -2.61 10.32
N GLN A 218 26.88 -3.33 11.41
CA GLN A 218 27.60 -2.83 12.59
C GLN A 218 29.11 -3.07 12.49
N LEU A 219 29.58 -3.88 11.54
CA LEU A 219 30.97 -4.27 11.40
C LEU A 219 31.80 -3.21 10.68
N SER A 220 33.11 -3.19 10.96
CA SER A 220 34.04 -2.43 10.12
C SER A 220 34.21 -3.12 8.77
N HIS A 221 34.67 -2.40 7.75
CA HIS A 221 34.93 -2.98 6.43
C HIS A 221 35.89 -4.19 6.48
N GLU A 222 36.93 -4.15 7.32
CA GLU A 222 37.86 -5.28 7.52
C GLU A 222 37.15 -6.50 8.12
N ASP A 223 36.23 -6.27 9.05
CA ASP A 223 35.47 -7.32 9.72
C ASP A 223 34.36 -7.91 8.83
N VAL A 224 33.78 -7.12 7.92
CA VAL A 224 32.86 -7.65 6.90
C VAL A 224 33.60 -8.69 6.05
N VAL A 225 34.81 -8.36 5.60
CA VAL A 225 35.65 -9.27 4.79
C VAL A 225 36.11 -10.48 5.61
N GLY A 226 36.56 -10.26 6.85
CA GLY A 226 37.12 -11.32 7.69
C GLY A 226 36.09 -12.25 8.37
N CYS A 227 34.87 -11.76 8.60
CA CYS A 227 33.84 -12.44 9.40
C CYS A 227 32.53 -12.63 8.63
N ALA A 228 31.83 -11.54 8.27
CA ALA A 228 30.47 -11.61 7.71
C ALA A 228 30.39 -12.45 6.43
N LEU A 229 31.37 -12.33 5.53
CA LEU A 229 31.44 -13.14 4.31
C LEU A 229 31.44 -14.65 4.61
N ASN A 230 32.19 -15.10 5.61
CA ASN A 230 32.26 -16.52 5.97
C ASN A 230 30.93 -17.01 6.55
N LEU A 231 30.26 -16.18 7.36
CA LEU A 231 28.96 -16.49 7.94
C LEU A 231 27.89 -16.59 6.84
N PHE A 232 27.87 -15.63 5.92
CA PHE A 232 26.99 -15.62 4.75
C PHE A 232 27.21 -16.86 3.88
N GLN A 233 28.45 -17.19 3.55
CA GLN A 233 28.77 -18.35 2.70
C GLN A 233 28.28 -19.67 3.31
N ALA A 234 28.40 -19.83 4.63
CA ALA A 234 27.89 -21.01 5.33
C ALA A 234 26.36 -21.14 5.22
N LEU A 235 25.63 -20.02 5.41
CA LEU A 235 24.16 -20.00 5.29
C LEU A 235 23.68 -20.12 3.84
N ALA A 236 24.42 -19.55 2.88
CA ALA A 236 24.07 -19.62 1.46
C ALA A 236 24.24 -21.03 0.89
N GLN A 237 25.04 -21.88 1.54
CA GLN A 237 25.24 -23.29 1.19
C GLN A 237 24.47 -24.26 2.11
N ASP A 238 23.54 -23.74 2.92
CA ASP A 238 22.76 -24.55 3.86
C ASP A 238 21.96 -25.64 3.14
N ASN A 239 21.75 -26.78 3.80
CA ASN A 239 20.96 -27.85 3.23
C ASN A 239 19.46 -27.53 3.16
N GLN A 240 18.97 -26.60 3.97
CA GLN A 240 17.57 -26.16 4.00
C GLN A 240 17.34 -24.93 3.12
N ASP A 241 16.42 -25.04 2.16
CA ASP A 241 16.05 -23.92 1.29
C ASP A 241 15.49 -22.73 2.08
N SER A 242 14.78 -23.00 3.18
CA SER A 242 14.22 -22.01 4.09
C SER A 242 15.25 -21.13 4.80
N VAL A 243 16.51 -21.58 4.86
CA VAL A 243 17.67 -20.79 5.31
C VAL A 243 18.25 -20.04 4.11
N ARG A 244 18.57 -20.75 3.02
CA ARG A 244 19.20 -20.16 1.82
C ARG A 244 18.39 -18.99 1.24
N LEU A 245 17.06 -19.08 1.23
CA LEU A 245 16.22 -18.01 0.68
C LEU A 245 16.31 -16.69 1.45
N LEU A 246 16.70 -16.73 2.73
CA LEU A 246 16.87 -15.55 3.58
C LEU A 246 18.20 -14.84 3.29
N THR A 247 19.19 -15.55 2.75
CA THR A 247 20.51 -14.98 2.46
C THR A 247 20.52 -14.02 1.27
N ILE A 248 19.40 -13.90 0.55
CA ILE A 248 19.21 -12.85 -0.47
C ILE A 248 19.26 -11.46 0.18
N GLU A 249 18.76 -11.30 1.40
CA GLU A 249 18.89 -10.02 2.13
C GLU A 249 20.32 -9.79 2.60
N ASP A 250 21.00 -10.85 3.05
CA ASP A 250 22.39 -10.79 3.49
C ASP A 250 23.33 -10.41 2.35
N ILE A 251 23.20 -11.01 1.16
CA ILE A 251 24.06 -10.70 0.01
C ILE A 251 23.89 -9.25 -0.43
N ILE A 252 22.67 -8.70 -0.36
CA ILE A 252 22.39 -7.29 -0.68
C ILE A 252 23.07 -6.38 0.35
N ALA A 253 22.86 -6.64 1.65
CA ALA A 253 23.42 -5.83 2.72
C ALA A 253 24.95 -5.85 2.71
N ILE A 254 25.56 -7.04 2.58
CA ILE A 254 27.01 -7.20 2.52
C ILE A 254 27.58 -6.55 1.25
N ALA A 255 26.93 -6.70 0.08
CA ALA A 255 27.41 -6.08 -1.15
C ALA A 255 27.46 -4.56 -1.08
N LYS A 256 26.52 -3.91 -0.37
CA LYS A 256 26.51 -2.46 -0.11
C LYS A 256 27.69 -2.01 0.79
N LEU A 257 28.27 -2.91 1.58
CA LEU A 257 29.38 -2.63 2.49
C LEU A 257 30.76 -2.91 1.87
N LEU A 258 30.81 -3.50 0.67
CA LEU A 258 32.04 -3.87 -0.02
C LEU A 258 32.30 -2.98 -1.23
N THR A 259 33.56 -2.96 -1.68
CA THR A 259 33.89 -2.35 -2.97
C THR A 259 33.46 -3.24 -4.14
N THR A 260 33.31 -2.66 -5.34
CA THR A 260 32.94 -3.43 -6.54
C THR A 260 33.90 -4.58 -6.84
N GLU A 261 35.20 -4.40 -6.69
CA GLU A 261 36.17 -5.49 -6.92
C GLU A 261 35.99 -6.64 -5.92
N GLN A 262 35.71 -6.32 -4.66
CA GLN A 262 35.44 -7.33 -3.63
C GLN A 262 34.11 -8.04 -3.84
N ASN A 263 33.09 -7.34 -4.35
CA ASN A 263 31.82 -7.98 -4.75
C ASN A 263 32.07 -9.01 -5.85
N LYS A 264 32.94 -8.71 -6.82
CA LYS A 264 33.34 -9.64 -7.88
C LYS A 264 34.10 -10.84 -7.32
N GLU A 265 35.04 -10.61 -6.41
CA GLU A 265 35.87 -11.65 -5.81
C GLU A 265 35.09 -12.59 -4.87
N TYR A 266 34.27 -12.04 -3.98
CA TYR A 266 33.71 -12.79 -2.85
C TYR A 266 32.23 -13.18 -2.99
N LEU A 267 31.42 -12.40 -3.69
CA LEU A 267 29.96 -12.58 -3.70
C LEU A 267 29.42 -13.09 -5.03
N LEU A 268 30.10 -12.82 -6.15
CA LEU A 268 29.60 -13.18 -7.48
C LEU A 268 29.31 -14.67 -7.64
N GLN A 269 30.18 -15.54 -7.13
CA GLN A 269 29.95 -16.99 -7.21
C GLN A 269 28.75 -17.44 -6.37
N SER A 270 28.54 -16.84 -5.19
CA SER A 270 27.36 -17.11 -4.38
C SER A 270 26.08 -16.64 -5.07
N PHE A 271 26.09 -15.45 -5.69
CA PHE A 271 24.97 -14.96 -6.48
C PHE A 271 24.59 -15.91 -7.63
N LEU A 272 25.59 -16.38 -8.39
CA LEU A 272 25.37 -17.34 -9.47
C LEU A 272 24.81 -18.68 -8.95
N ALA A 273 25.34 -19.17 -7.83
CA ALA A 273 24.83 -20.39 -7.18
C ALA A 273 23.38 -20.25 -6.71
N LEU A 274 22.99 -19.08 -6.18
CA LEU A 274 21.61 -18.78 -5.77
C LEU A 274 20.66 -18.64 -6.97
N THR A 275 21.18 -18.19 -8.12
CA THR A 275 20.42 -18.15 -9.38
C THR A 275 20.14 -19.55 -9.90
N ASP A 276 21.13 -20.45 -9.81
CA ASP A 276 21.04 -21.85 -10.24
C ASP A 276 20.60 -22.79 -9.09
N ASP A 277 19.96 -22.27 -8.03
CA ASP A 277 19.55 -23.08 -6.88
C ASP A 277 18.49 -24.13 -7.27
N VAL A 278 18.59 -25.32 -6.69
CA VAL A 278 17.65 -26.41 -6.91
C VAL A 278 16.24 -26.09 -6.41
N SER A 279 16.10 -25.24 -5.39
CA SER A 279 14.82 -24.82 -4.85
C SER A 279 14.30 -23.60 -5.59
N TRP A 280 13.13 -23.74 -6.20
CA TRP A 280 12.42 -22.64 -6.84
C TRP A 280 12.12 -21.49 -5.87
N ARG A 281 12.01 -21.75 -4.56
CA ARG A 281 11.76 -20.71 -3.56
C ARG A 281 12.95 -19.78 -3.40
N VAL A 282 14.17 -20.30 -3.50
CA VAL A 282 15.41 -19.49 -3.47
C VAL A 282 15.49 -18.66 -4.75
N LYS A 283 15.28 -19.29 -5.91
CA LYS A 283 15.23 -18.60 -7.21
C LYS A 283 14.14 -17.52 -7.25
N TYR A 284 12.97 -17.80 -6.69
CA TYR A 284 11.86 -16.86 -6.55
C TYR A 284 12.25 -15.66 -5.70
N MET A 285 12.85 -15.88 -4.52
CA MET A 285 13.30 -14.79 -3.66
C MET A 285 14.34 -13.91 -4.37
N LEU A 286 15.30 -14.53 -5.07
CA LEU A 286 16.28 -13.78 -5.86
C LEU A 286 15.63 -13.00 -7.00
N ALA A 287 14.74 -13.66 -7.77
CA ALA A 287 14.00 -13.03 -8.87
C ALA A 287 13.13 -11.87 -8.38
N SER A 288 12.55 -11.95 -7.17
CA SER A 288 11.71 -10.88 -6.62
C SER A 288 12.49 -9.63 -6.19
N LYS A 289 13.80 -9.77 -5.92
CA LYS A 289 14.70 -8.68 -5.49
C LYS A 289 15.81 -8.41 -6.50
N TYR A 290 15.64 -8.82 -7.75
CA TYR A 290 16.72 -8.82 -8.74
C TYR A 290 17.29 -7.43 -9.01
N VAL A 291 16.42 -6.40 -9.03
CA VAL A 291 16.85 -5.00 -9.18
C VAL A 291 17.69 -4.55 -7.99
N GLU A 292 17.25 -4.83 -6.76
CA GLU A 292 17.97 -4.44 -5.55
C GLU A 292 19.36 -5.10 -5.46
N VAL A 293 19.45 -6.39 -5.82
CA VAL A 293 20.75 -7.10 -5.90
C VAL A 293 21.63 -6.49 -7.00
N SER A 294 21.06 -6.11 -8.14
CA SER A 294 21.82 -5.46 -9.22
C SER A 294 22.40 -4.12 -8.75
N GLU A 295 21.62 -3.31 -8.05
CA GLU A 295 22.05 -2.04 -7.48
C GLU A 295 23.20 -2.21 -6.47
N SER A 296 23.15 -3.25 -5.62
CA SER A 296 24.18 -3.47 -4.60
C SER A 296 25.53 -3.94 -5.15
N PHE A 297 25.57 -4.60 -6.32
CA PHE A 297 26.83 -5.09 -6.92
C PHE A 297 27.56 -4.04 -7.77
N GLY A 298 26.83 -3.09 -8.38
CA GLY A 298 27.41 -2.02 -9.20
C GLY A 298 27.77 -2.41 -10.64
N ASN A 299 28.08 -1.38 -11.46
CA ASN A 299 27.87 -1.44 -12.91
C ASN A 299 28.92 -2.10 -13.84
N PRO A 300 30.12 -2.58 -13.46
CA PRO A 300 30.80 -3.53 -14.36
C PRO A 300 30.27 -4.95 -14.19
N ILE A 301 29.99 -5.40 -12.96
CA ILE A 301 29.60 -6.79 -12.67
C ILE A 301 28.23 -7.11 -13.27
N VAL A 302 27.26 -6.22 -13.06
CA VAL A 302 25.88 -6.42 -13.52
C VAL A 302 25.84 -6.60 -15.04
N ARG A 303 26.56 -5.74 -15.78
CA ARG A 303 26.61 -5.80 -17.25
C ARG A 303 27.25 -7.09 -17.77
N GLU A 304 28.28 -7.59 -17.09
CA GLU A 304 29.03 -8.78 -17.53
C GLU A 304 28.34 -10.11 -17.15
N HIS A 305 27.71 -10.17 -15.96
CA HIS A 305 27.30 -11.45 -15.37
C HIS A 305 25.80 -11.57 -15.06
N PHE A 306 25.06 -10.46 -14.91
CA PHE A 306 23.66 -10.55 -14.49
C PHE A 306 22.71 -10.81 -15.66
N ILE A 307 23.03 -10.35 -16.88
CA ILE A 307 22.16 -10.60 -18.04
C ILE A 307 21.89 -12.11 -18.25
N PRO A 308 22.90 -13.00 -18.31
CA PRO A 308 22.64 -14.44 -18.45
C PRO A 308 21.88 -15.03 -17.27
N ALA A 309 22.15 -14.57 -16.05
CA ALA A 309 21.45 -15.02 -14.84
C ALA A 309 19.96 -14.61 -14.87
N PHE A 310 19.65 -13.40 -15.29
CA PHE A 310 18.28 -12.91 -15.39
C PHE A 310 17.48 -13.64 -16.47
N VAL A 311 18.10 -13.87 -17.63
CA VAL A 311 17.49 -14.66 -18.72
C VAL A 311 17.08 -16.04 -18.24
N LYS A 312 17.92 -16.72 -17.44
CA LYS A 312 17.56 -18.01 -16.83
C LYS A 312 16.34 -17.92 -15.91
N LEU A 313 16.23 -16.88 -15.09
CA LEU A 313 15.09 -16.69 -14.18
C LEU A 313 13.80 -16.32 -14.92
N ILE A 314 13.90 -15.54 -16.00
CA ILE A 314 12.74 -15.22 -16.85
C ILE A 314 12.22 -16.49 -17.55
N GLY A 315 13.13 -17.34 -18.04
CA GLY A 315 12.82 -18.61 -18.69
C GLY A 315 12.77 -19.82 -17.74
N ASP A 316 12.55 -19.61 -16.44
CA ASP A 316 12.56 -20.69 -15.46
C ASP A 316 11.44 -21.71 -15.71
N SER A 317 11.63 -22.97 -15.32
CA SER A 317 10.58 -23.99 -15.43
C SER A 317 9.37 -23.69 -14.55
N GLU A 318 9.57 -23.03 -13.41
CA GLU A 318 8.50 -22.72 -12.44
C GLU A 318 7.84 -21.37 -12.74
N GLY A 319 6.52 -21.38 -12.91
CA GLY A 319 5.75 -20.20 -13.30
C GLY A 319 5.81 -19.05 -12.28
N GLU A 320 5.94 -19.36 -10.98
CA GLU A 320 6.09 -18.39 -9.90
C GLU A 320 7.41 -17.62 -10.01
N VAL A 321 8.50 -18.29 -10.40
CA VAL A 321 9.81 -17.64 -10.62
C VAL A 321 9.73 -16.72 -11.82
N ARG A 322 9.14 -17.20 -12.93
CA ARG A 322 8.91 -16.37 -14.13
C ARG A 322 8.04 -15.15 -13.83
N THR A 323 7.00 -15.33 -13.02
CA THR A 323 6.11 -14.25 -12.56
C THR A 323 6.89 -13.20 -11.76
N ALA A 324 7.74 -13.62 -10.80
CA ALA A 324 8.58 -12.71 -10.04
C ALA A 324 9.58 -11.97 -10.94
N ALA A 325 10.27 -12.69 -11.83
CA ALA A 325 11.24 -12.13 -12.77
C ALA A 325 10.60 -11.10 -13.70
N ALA A 326 9.39 -11.38 -14.22
CA ALA A 326 8.64 -10.46 -15.07
C ALA A 326 8.42 -9.10 -14.41
N THR A 327 8.21 -9.06 -13.08
CA THR A 327 8.04 -7.80 -12.35
C THR A 327 9.29 -6.92 -12.31
N GLN A 328 10.47 -7.52 -12.48
CA GLN A 328 11.76 -6.82 -12.38
C GLN A 328 12.28 -6.31 -13.72
N ILE A 329 11.67 -6.72 -14.85
CA ILE A 329 12.22 -6.49 -16.20
C ILE A 329 12.50 -5.00 -16.48
N PRO A 330 11.58 -4.05 -16.29
CA PRO A 330 11.87 -2.65 -16.60
C PRO A 330 12.89 -2.02 -15.66
N GLY A 331 12.93 -2.47 -14.40
CA GLY A 331 13.91 -2.02 -13.43
C GLY A 331 15.31 -2.48 -13.83
N PHE A 332 15.46 -3.77 -14.14
CA PHE A 332 16.73 -4.34 -14.56
C PHE A 332 17.22 -3.78 -15.91
N ALA A 333 16.30 -3.52 -16.84
CA ALA A 333 16.60 -2.94 -18.14
C ALA A 333 17.34 -1.59 -18.05
N LYS A 334 17.21 -0.84 -16.95
CA LYS A 334 17.93 0.43 -16.75
C LYS A 334 19.44 0.25 -16.51
N PHE A 335 19.90 -0.94 -16.12
CA PHE A 335 21.32 -1.25 -15.94
C PHE A 335 21.99 -1.77 -17.21
N VAL A 336 21.20 -2.10 -18.22
CA VAL A 336 21.64 -2.77 -19.45
C VAL A 336 21.63 -1.77 -20.61
N ASP A 337 22.66 -1.84 -21.46
CA ASP A 337 22.72 -0.99 -22.65
C ASP A 337 21.64 -1.42 -23.67
N PRO A 338 20.93 -0.49 -24.35
CA PRO A 338 19.77 -0.82 -25.19
C PRO A 338 19.96 -1.95 -26.23
N PRO A 339 21.12 -2.07 -26.93
CA PRO A 339 21.34 -3.17 -27.85
C PRO A 339 21.26 -4.56 -27.19
N LEU A 340 21.77 -4.69 -25.96
CA LEU A 340 21.74 -5.95 -25.21
C LEU A 340 20.34 -6.28 -24.68
N ILE A 341 19.50 -5.26 -24.43
CA ILE A 341 18.09 -5.46 -24.10
C ILE A 341 17.38 -6.10 -25.29
N VAL A 342 17.60 -5.57 -26.51
CA VAL A 342 17.00 -6.10 -27.73
C VAL A 342 17.51 -7.51 -28.04
N GLU A 343 18.80 -7.77 -27.83
CA GLU A 343 19.41 -9.07 -28.12
C GLU A 343 19.02 -10.18 -27.14
N HIS A 344 18.96 -9.88 -25.84
CA HIS A 344 18.85 -10.92 -24.80
C HIS A 344 17.55 -10.87 -23.99
N ILE A 345 16.99 -9.68 -23.73
CA ILE A 345 15.82 -9.54 -22.83
C ILE A 345 14.50 -9.56 -23.61
N LEU A 346 14.43 -8.90 -24.76
CA LEU A 346 13.21 -8.84 -25.57
C LEU A 346 12.71 -10.20 -26.07
N PRO A 347 13.56 -11.16 -26.50
CA PRO A 347 13.09 -12.50 -26.85
C PRO A 347 12.36 -13.17 -25.68
N CYS A 348 12.88 -13.04 -24.45
CA CYS A 348 12.25 -13.59 -23.26
C CYS A 348 10.92 -12.88 -22.92
N VAL A 349 10.84 -11.56 -23.12
CA VAL A 349 9.59 -10.79 -22.99
C VAL A 349 8.53 -11.25 -23.99
N GLN A 350 8.93 -11.57 -25.23
CA GLN A 350 8.03 -12.10 -26.25
C GLN A 350 7.52 -13.50 -25.88
N GLU A 351 8.38 -14.37 -25.37
CA GLU A 351 7.99 -15.70 -24.88
C GLU A 351 7.01 -15.59 -23.69
N LEU A 352 7.33 -14.74 -22.70
CA LEU A 352 6.48 -14.49 -21.54
C LEU A 352 5.09 -13.94 -21.93
N ALA A 353 4.97 -13.22 -23.04
CA ALA A 353 3.66 -12.71 -23.47
C ALA A 353 2.71 -13.81 -23.96
N THR A 354 3.26 -14.99 -24.25
CA THR A 354 2.51 -16.19 -24.65
C THR A 354 2.67 -17.33 -23.64
N ASP A 355 3.13 -17.03 -22.43
CA ASP A 355 3.39 -18.01 -21.38
C ASP A 355 2.14 -18.83 -21.03
N GLU A 356 2.29 -20.11 -20.71
CA GLU A 356 1.16 -20.94 -20.26
C GLU A 356 0.56 -20.43 -18.95
N ASN A 357 1.37 -19.84 -18.07
CA ASN A 357 0.95 -19.32 -16.78
C ASN A 357 0.36 -17.91 -16.93
N GLN A 358 -0.96 -17.80 -16.75
CA GLN A 358 -1.69 -16.53 -16.82
C GLN A 358 -1.16 -15.46 -15.84
N HIS A 359 -0.59 -15.86 -14.70
CA HIS A 359 -0.02 -14.92 -13.72
C HIS A 359 1.31 -14.33 -14.20
N ALA A 360 2.12 -15.12 -14.93
CA ALA A 360 3.34 -14.61 -15.56
C ALA A 360 2.99 -13.59 -16.67
N ARG A 361 2.01 -13.91 -17.52
CA ARG A 361 1.49 -12.97 -18.53
C ARG A 361 0.93 -11.70 -17.89
N ALA A 362 0.15 -11.83 -16.81
CA ALA A 362 -0.43 -10.69 -16.10
C ALA A 362 0.63 -9.82 -15.40
N ALA A 363 1.69 -10.42 -14.86
CA ALA A 363 2.82 -9.71 -14.28
C ALA A 363 3.61 -8.95 -15.36
N LEU A 364 3.89 -9.59 -16.50
CA LEU A 364 4.52 -8.91 -17.64
C LEU A 364 3.65 -7.75 -18.11
N ALA A 365 2.35 -7.96 -18.31
CA ALA A 365 1.40 -6.93 -18.75
C ALA A 365 1.38 -5.71 -17.83
N LYS A 366 1.60 -5.90 -16.53
CA LYS A 366 1.65 -4.82 -15.56
C LYS A 366 2.91 -3.96 -15.72
N GLU A 367 4.02 -4.53 -16.16
CA GLU A 367 5.32 -3.86 -16.16
C GLU A 367 5.83 -3.50 -17.57
N ILE A 368 5.33 -4.12 -18.64
CA ILE A 368 5.86 -4.02 -20.01
C ILE A 368 5.96 -2.57 -20.53
N GLY A 369 5.05 -1.68 -20.10
CA GLY A 369 5.08 -0.26 -20.48
C GLY A 369 6.38 0.46 -20.08
N GLY A 370 7.00 0.03 -18.97
CA GLY A 370 8.24 0.60 -18.46
C GLY A 370 9.47 0.37 -19.35
N LEU A 371 9.39 -0.54 -20.33
CA LEU A 371 10.45 -0.75 -21.33
C LEU A 371 10.43 0.30 -22.45
N ALA A 372 9.28 0.93 -22.74
CA ALA A 372 9.17 1.87 -23.86
C ALA A 372 10.12 3.08 -23.72
N PRO A 373 10.24 3.75 -22.55
CA PRO A 373 11.18 4.85 -22.39
C PRO A 373 12.65 4.41 -22.48
N VAL A 374 12.97 3.16 -22.10
CA VAL A 374 14.34 2.62 -22.12
C VAL A 374 14.79 2.29 -23.55
N LEU A 375 13.89 1.73 -24.37
CA LEU A 375 14.15 1.41 -25.78
C LEU A 375 14.09 2.64 -26.69
N GLY A 376 13.28 3.63 -26.33
CA GLY A 376 13.10 4.87 -27.09
C GLY A 376 12.23 4.70 -28.35
N ARG A 377 12.13 5.78 -29.14
CA ARG A 377 11.13 5.92 -30.22
C ARG A 377 11.33 5.02 -31.44
N GLN A 378 12.53 4.48 -31.64
CA GLN A 378 12.82 3.62 -32.80
C GLN A 378 12.55 2.15 -32.47
N ALA A 379 13.15 1.65 -31.39
CA ALA A 379 13.04 0.23 -31.01
C ALA A 379 11.67 -0.14 -30.41
N THR A 380 10.94 0.81 -29.80
CA THR A 380 9.63 0.53 -29.17
C THR A 380 8.57 0.09 -30.19
N PRO A 381 8.28 0.84 -31.27
CA PRO A 381 7.31 0.38 -32.27
C PRO A 381 7.74 -0.92 -32.98
N GLU A 382 9.04 -1.12 -33.20
CA GLU A 382 9.56 -2.27 -33.93
C GLU A 382 9.50 -3.56 -33.11
N HIS A 383 9.93 -3.52 -31.85
CA HIS A 383 10.14 -4.73 -31.06
C HIS A 383 9.17 -4.92 -29.90
N LEU A 384 8.69 -3.85 -29.26
CA LEU A 384 7.83 -3.93 -28.07
C LEU A 384 6.34 -3.89 -28.42
N LEU A 385 5.95 -3.06 -29.39
CA LEU A 385 4.55 -2.90 -29.79
C LEU A 385 3.89 -4.22 -30.25
N PRO A 386 4.55 -5.11 -31.02
CA PRO A 386 3.97 -6.41 -31.35
C PRO A 386 3.60 -7.23 -30.11
N THR A 387 4.48 -7.29 -29.11
CA THR A 387 4.24 -7.98 -27.84
C THR A 387 3.10 -7.34 -27.05
N PHE A 388 3.04 -6.00 -27.06
CA PHE A 388 1.98 -5.25 -26.41
C PHE A 388 0.60 -5.58 -27.00
N LEU A 389 0.49 -5.70 -28.34
CA LEU A 389 -0.73 -6.09 -29.03
C LEU A 389 -1.16 -7.53 -28.71
N VAL A 390 -0.20 -8.46 -28.60
CA VAL A 390 -0.49 -9.85 -28.17
C VAL A 390 -1.17 -9.86 -26.80
N LEU A 391 -0.63 -9.12 -25.84
CA LEU A 391 -1.19 -9.04 -24.48
C LEU A 391 -2.53 -8.29 -24.42
N LEU A 392 -2.77 -7.30 -25.29
CA LEU A 392 -4.09 -6.66 -25.41
C LEU A 392 -5.17 -7.65 -25.87
N GLY A 393 -4.80 -8.64 -26.71
CA GLY A 393 -5.67 -9.69 -27.19
C GLY A 393 -5.76 -10.93 -26.29
N ASP A 394 -5.17 -10.90 -25.09
CA ASP A 394 -5.09 -12.07 -24.21
C ASP A 394 -6.47 -12.57 -23.75
N GLU A 395 -6.65 -13.88 -23.60
CA GLU A 395 -7.91 -14.46 -23.13
C GLU A 395 -8.21 -14.10 -21.67
N PHE A 396 -7.18 -13.95 -20.82
CA PHE A 396 -7.33 -13.67 -19.40
C PHE A 396 -7.57 -12.17 -19.15
N PRO A 397 -8.72 -11.78 -18.56
CA PRO A 397 -9.09 -10.36 -18.44
C PRO A 397 -8.08 -9.49 -17.68
N ASP A 398 -7.40 -10.03 -16.67
CA ASP A 398 -6.45 -9.26 -15.87
C ASP A 398 -5.21 -8.87 -16.69
N VAL A 399 -4.79 -9.69 -17.67
CA VAL A 399 -3.72 -9.33 -18.61
C VAL A 399 -4.13 -8.10 -19.40
N ARG A 400 -5.31 -8.16 -20.04
CA ARG A 400 -5.84 -7.03 -20.84
C ARG A 400 -5.98 -5.76 -20.01
N LEU A 401 -6.54 -5.87 -18.80
CA LEU A 401 -6.69 -4.75 -17.87
C LEU A 401 -5.35 -4.11 -17.48
N ASN A 402 -4.35 -4.93 -17.19
CA ASN A 402 -3.02 -4.46 -16.84
C ASN A 402 -2.37 -3.72 -18.03
N VAL A 403 -2.45 -4.28 -19.24
CA VAL A 403 -1.90 -3.64 -20.44
C VAL A 403 -2.61 -2.34 -20.80
N ILE A 404 -3.95 -2.28 -20.70
CA ILE A 404 -4.70 -1.04 -20.93
C ILE A 404 -4.24 0.07 -19.99
N SER A 405 -3.95 -0.27 -18.73
CA SER A 405 -3.46 0.69 -17.74
C SER A 405 -2.06 1.24 -18.07
N LYS A 406 -1.33 0.62 -19.00
CA LYS A 406 0.01 1.01 -19.48
C LYS A 406 0.01 1.63 -20.88
N LEU A 407 -1.15 1.77 -21.51
CA LEU A 407 -1.26 2.37 -22.84
C LEU A 407 -0.72 3.80 -22.89
N GLU A 408 -0.95 4.61 -21.86
CA GLU A 408 -0.47 6.00 -21.80
C GLU A 408 1.07 6.08 -21.88
N GLU A 409 1.78 5.28 -21.07
CA GLU A 409 3.25 5.24 -21.04
C GLU A 409 3.86 4.87 -22.41
N VAL A 410 3.27 3.88 -23.09
CA VAL A 410 3.74 3.47 -24.43
C VAL A 410 3.39 4.52 -25.48
N ASN A 411 2.22 5.13 -25.36
CA ASN A 411 1.70 6.11 -26.31
C ASN A 411 2.56 7.40 -26.36
N GLU A 412 3.13 7.82 -25.22
CA GLU A 412 4.08 8.94 -25.18
C GLU A 412 5.35 8.72 -26.03
N VAL A 413 5.72 7.45 -26.25
CA VAL A 413 6.95 7.06 -26.96
C VAL A 413 6.70 6.83 -28.44
N ILE A 414 5.66 6.07 -28.82
CA ILE A 414 5.45 5.63 -30.21
C ILE A 414 4.89 6.72 -31.14
N GLY A 415 4.22 7.74 -30.59
CA GLY A 415 3.62 8.83 -31.36
C GLY A 415 2.33 8.44 -32.12
N ILE A 416 1.76 9.44 -32.81
CA ILE A 416 0.39 9.38 -33.38
C ILE A 416 0.26 8.35 -34.53
N GLU A 417 1.30 8.17 -35.34
CA GLU A 417 1.25 7.29 -36.51
C GLU A 417 1.03 5.82 -36.09
N SER A 418 1.89 5.28 -35.22
CA SER A 418 1.77 3.92 -34.68
C SER A 418 0.52 3.73 -33.84
N LEU A 419 0.10 4.76 -33.08
CA LEU A 419 -1.18 4.75 -32.35
C LEU A 419 -2.36 4.51 -33.32
N SER A 420 -2.41 5.26 -34.42
CA SER A 420 -3.52 5.19 -35.37
C SER A 420 -3.58 3.88 -36.17
N GLN A 421 -2.43 3.32 -36.56
CA GLN A 421 -2.36 2.14 -37.42
C GLN A 421 -2.47 0.82 -36.64
N SER A 422 -1.92 0.76 -35.42
CA SER A 422 -1.76 -0.49 -34.68
C SER A 422 -2.65 -0.58 -33.44
N LEU A 423 -2.76 0.48 -32.63
CA LEU A 423 -3.51 0.44 -31.37
C LEU A 423 -5.00 0.70 -31.57
N LEU A 424 -5.39 1.54 -32.53
CA LEU A 424 -6.81 1.86 -32.75
C LEU A 424 -7.70 0.63 -33.03
N PRO A 425 -7.28 -0.35 -33.87
CA PRO A 425 -8.05 -1.59 -34.03
C PRO A 425 -8.22 -2.35 -32.71
N ALA A 426 -7.17 -2.47 -31.90
CA ALA A 426 -7.22 -3.15 -30.61
C ALA A 426 -8.11 -2.42 -29.60
N ILE A 427 -8.05 -1.08 -29.54
CA ILE A 427 -8.95 -0.25 -28.71
C ILE A 427 -10.42 -0.46 -29.12
N THR A 428 -10.69 -0.57 -30.42
CA THR A 428 -12.03 -0.81 -30.95
C THR A 428 -12.52 -2.20 -30.53
N GLU A 429 -11.69 -3.24 -30.62
CA GLU A 429 -12.05 -4.59 -30.16
C GLU A 429 -12.32 -4.62 -28.64
N LEU A 430 -11.45 -3.99 -27.84
CA LEU A 430 -11.59 -3.93 -26.38
C LEU A 430 -12.79 -3.09 -25.92
N SER A 431 -13.25 -2.15 -26.77
CA SER A 431 -14.45 -1.35 -26.49
C SER A 431 -15.73 -2.19 -26.42
N GLU A 432 -15.71 -3.39 -27.01
CA GLU A 432 -16.83 -4.33 -27.06
C GLU A 432 -16.55 -5.62 -26.25
N ASP A 433 -15.51 -5.61 -25.40
CA ASP A 433 -15.11 -6.77 -24.60
C ASP A 433 -16.25 -7.30 -23.73
N LYS A 434 -16.36 -8.63 -23.60
CA LYS A 434 -17.36 -9.30 -22.76
C LYS A 434 -17.28 -8.84 -21.30
N GLN A 435 -16.08 -8.63 -20.79
CA GLN A 435 -15.83 -8.17 -19.43
C GLN A 435 -15.99 -6.65 -19.35
N TRP A 436 -17.04 -6.21 -18.64
CA TRP A 436 -17.36 -4.78 -18.54
C TRP A 436 -16.23 -3.96 -17.93
N ARG A 437 -15.41 -4.52 -17.02
CA ARG A 437 -14.25 -3.80 -16.48
C ARG A 437 -13.23 -3.41 -17.55
N VAL A 438 -13.06 -4.24 -18.59
CA VAL A 438 -12.20 -3.92 -19.74
C VAL A 438 -12.79 -2.75 -20.52
N ARG A 439 -14.08 -2.81 -20.87
CA ARG A 439 -14.80 -1.70 -21.52
C ARG A 439 -14.69 -0.40 -20.72
N LEU A 440 -14.85 -0.47 -19.40
CA LEU A 440 -14.72 0.68 -18.51
C LEU A 440 -13.35 1.35 -18.64
N ARG A 441 -12.26 0.56 -18.61
CA ARG A 441 -10.90 1.11 -18.75
C ARG A 441 -10.68 1.76 -20.11
N ILE A 442 -11.22 1.19 -21.18
CA ILE A 442 -11.18 1.81 -22.51
C ILE A 442 -11.91 3.15 -22.52
N ILE A 443 -13.10 3.23 -21.92
CA ILE A 443 -13.88 4.48 -21.81
C ILE A 443 -13.09 5.56 -21.06
N GLU A 444 -12.39 5.18 -19.99
CA GLU A 444 -11.53 6.11 -19.25
C GLU A 444 -10.33 6.59 -20.06
N TYR A 445 -9.82 5.76 -20.98
CA TYR A 445 -8.67 6.06 -21.85
C TYR A 445 -9.01 6.93 -23.06
N ILE A 446 -10.24 6.85 -23.59
CA ILE A 446 -10.67 7.58 -24.80
C ILE A 446 -10.33 9.08 -24.82
N PRO A 447 -10.53 9.88 -23.74
CA PRO A 447 -10.26 11.31 -23.82
C PRO A 447 -8.80 11.64 -24.13
N LEU A 448 -7.85 10.81 -23.68
CA LEU A 448 -6.44 10.96 -24.01
C LEU A 448 -6.18 10.70 -25.50
N VAL A 449 -6.76 9.61 -26.03
CA VAL A 449 -6.68 9.25 -27.45
C VAL A 449 -7.30 10.34 -28.31
N ALA A 450 -8.47 10.84 -27.92
CA ALA A 450 -9.20 11.91 -28.59
C ALA A 450 -8.37 13.20 -28.68
N LYS A 451 -7.70 13.58 -27.58
CA LYS A 451 -6.81 14.76 -27.53
C LYS A 451 -5.66 14.67 -28.54
N GLN A 452 -5.13 13.48 -28.79
CA GLN A 452 -3.99 13.29 -29.68
C GLN A 452 -4.38 13.15 -31.16
N LEU A 453 -5.47 12.45 -31.45
CA LEU A 453 -5.95 12.25 -32.82
C LEU A 453 -6.66 13.48 -33.39
N GLY A 454 -7.19 14.33 -32.50
CA GLY A 454 -7.96 15.51 -32.89
C GLY A 454 -9.41 15.19 -33.26
N PRO A 455 -10.26 16.22 -33.35
CA PRO A 455 -11.72 16.06 -33.45
C PRO A 455 -12.18 15.39 -34.75
N GLN A 456 -11.55 15.71 -35.89
CA GLN A 456 -11.97 15.16 -37.19
C GLN A 456 -11.80 13.64 -37.24
N PHE A 457 -10.61 13.15 -36.86
CA PHE A 457 -10.33 11.72 -36.86
C PHE A 457 -11.18 10.98 -35.82
N PHE A 458 -11.37 11.60 -34.65
CA PHE A 458 -12.22 11.06 -33.60
C PHE A 458 -13.67 10.87 -34.07
N ASP A 459 -14.25 11.88 -34.71
CA ASP A 459 -15.62 11.85 -35.20
C ASP A 459 -15.83 10.73 -36.24
N GLU A 460 -14.85 10.48 -37.10
CA GLU A 460 -14.91 9.45 -38.14
C GLU A 460 -14.74 8.01 -37.60
N ARG A 461 -13.97 7.83 -36.52
CA ARG A 461 -13.52 6.49 -36.10
C ARG A 461 -14.02 6.02 -34.73
N LEU A 462 -14.22 6.92 -33.77
CA LEU A 462 -14.44 6.58 -32.36
C LEU A 462 -15.76 7.13 -31.79
N PHE A 463 -16.31 8.18 -32.38
CA PHE A 463 -17.53 8.80 -31.87
C PHE A 463 -18.72 7.83 -31.82
N GLY A 464 -18.86 6.95 -32.83
CA GLY A 464 -19.90 5.92 -32.86
C GLY A 464 -19.85 4.97 -31.65
N LEU A 465 -18.66 4.61 -31.20
CA LEU A 465 -18.46 3.76 -30.01
C LEU A 465 -18.86 4.51 -28.73
N CYS A 466 -18.54 5.80 -28.64
CA CYS A 466 -18.93 6.60 -27.47
C CYS A 466 -20.46 6.69 -27.32
N MET A 467 -21.18 6.76 -28.43
CA MET A 467 -22.64 6.73 -28.44
C MET A 467 -23.21 5.33 -28.11
N SER A 468 -22.53 4.25 -28.51
CA SER A 468 -22.99 2.89 -28.21
C SER A 468 -22.92 2.58 -26.70
N TRP A 469 -21.91 3.09 -25.99
CA TRP A 469 -21.77 2.87 -24.55
C TRP A 469 -22.87 3.52 -23.69
N LEU A 470 -23.53 4.57 -24.18
CA LEU A 470 -24.73 5.13 -23.53
C LEU A 470 -25.91 4.16 -23.52
N ARG A 471 -25.85 3.09 -24.32
CA ARG A 471 -26.84 2.01 -24.41
C ARG A 471 -26.30 0.66 -23.89
N ASP A 472 -25.15 0.67 -23.20
CA ASP A 472 -24.56 -0.55 -22.65
C ASP A 472 -25.51 -1.21 -21.63
N SER A 473 -25.48 -2.54 -21.53
CA SER A 473 -26.32 -3.28 -20.59
C SER A 473 -25.96 -2.98 -19.12
N VAL A 474 -24.70 -2.67 -18.83
CA VAL A 474 -24.17 -2.40 -17.49
C VAL A 474 -24.29 -0.92 -17.14
N PHE A 475 -24.92 -0.60 -16.02
CA PHE A 475 -25.12 0.79 -15.57
C PHE A 475 -23.79 1.54 -15.40
N SER A 476 -22.78 0.94 -14.78
CA SER A 476 -21.47 1.57 -14.58
C SER A 476 -20.78 1.95 -15.90
N ILE A 477 -21.05 1.24 -17.00
CA ILE A 477 -20.56 1.61 -18.33
C ILE A 477 -21.31 2.83 -18.86
N ARG A 478 -22.64 2.84 -18.74
CA ARG A 478 -23.45 3.99 -19.15
C ARG A 478 -23.06 5.25 -18.37
N GLU A 479 -22.86 5.13 -17.07
CA GLU A 479 -22.39 6.23 -16.21
C GLU A 479 -21.01 6.73 -16.65
N ALA A 480 -20.04 5.83 -16.83
CA ALA A 480 -18.71 6.19 -17.32
C ALA A 480 -18.76 6.85 -18.70
N ALA A 481 -19.64 6.40 -19.60
CA ALA A 481 -19.86 7.02 -20.90
C ALA A 481 -20.39 8.46 -20.77
N THR A 482 -21.30 8.74 -19.83
CA THR A 482 -21.75 10.13 -19.58
C THR A 482 -20.60 11.04 -19.13
N ILE A 483 -19.74 10.55 -18.25
CA ILE A 483 -18.55 11.27 -17.78
C ILE A 483 -17.55 11.44 -18.92
N ASN A 484 -17.39 10.42 -19.77
CA ASN A 484 -16.53 10.47 -20.94
C ASN A 484 -16.97 11.57 -21.92
N LEU A 485 -18.27 11.74 -22.19
CA LEU A 485 -18.76 12.83 -23.05
C LEU A 485 -18.46 14.22 -22.49
N LYS A 486 -18.54 14.39 -21.16
CA LYS A 486 -18.10 15.64 -20.52
C LYS A 486 -16.61 15.89 -20.75
N LYS A 487 -15.76 14.89 -20.49
CA LYS A 487 -14.31 15.01 -20.72
C LYS A 487 -13.99 15.31 -22.19
N LEU A 488 -14.68 14.68 -23.14
CA LEU A 488 -14.53 14.97 -24.57
C LEU A 488 -14.97 16.40 -24.90
N THR A 489 -16.03 16.90 -24.27
CA THR A 489 -16.47 18.30 -24.40
C THR A 489 -15.42 19.27 -23.86
N GLU A 490 -14.73 18.92 -22.77
CA GLU A 490 -13.61 19.71 -22.24
C GLU A 490 -12.39 19.70 -23.19
N VAL A 491 -12.16 18.60 -23.92
CA VAL A 491 -11.06 18.47 -24.89
C VAL A 491 -11.32 19.19 -26.21
N PHE A 492 -12.51 19.00 -26.81
CA PHE A 492 -12.84 19.55 -28.14
C PHE A 492 -13.60 20.88 -28.08
N GLY A 493 -14.09 21.26 -26.90
CA GLY A 493 -14.79 22.51 -26.64
C GLY A 493 -16.32 22.42 -26.79
N PRO A 494 -17.03 23.42 -26.25
CA PRO A 494 -18.51 23.44 -26.20
C PRO A 494 -19.16 23.49 -27.58
N ASP A 495 -18.53 24.14 -28.57
CA ASP A 495 -19.07 24.22 -29.93
C ASP A 495 -19.11 22.86 -30.64
N TRP A 496 -18.12 22.00 -30.38
CA TRP A 496 -18.14 20.62 -30.87
C TRP A 496 -19.27 19.82 -30.21
N ALA A 497 -19.43 19.93 -28.88
CA ALA A 497 -20.50 19.24 -28.18
C ALA A 497 -21.90 19.63 -28.69
N LYS A 498 -22.12 20.92 -28.99
CA LYS A 498 -23.38 21.42 -29.57
C LYS A 498 -23.69 20.85 -30.94
N LYS A 499 -22.69 20.75 -31.80
CA LYS A 499 -22.87 20.31 -33.19
C LYS A 499 -22.96 18.80 -33.31
N THR A 500 -22.19 18.07 -32.49
CA THR A 500 -21.97 16.63 -32.67
C THR A 500 -22.63 15.79 -31.58
N VAL A 501 -22.42 16.12 -30.30
CA VAL A 501 -22.81 15.27 -29.16
C VAL A 501 -24.28 15.46 -28.77
N ILE A 502 -24.67 16.68 -28.41
CA ILE A 502 -26.00 16.98 -27.85
C ILE A 502 -27.13 16.52 -28.77
N PRO A 503 -27.10 16.75 -30.10
CA PRO A 503 -28.16 16.28 -31.00
C PRO A 503 -28.31 14.76 -31.02
N GLN A 504 -27.24 14.00 -30.79
CA GLN A 504 -27.31 12.52 -30.76
C GLN A 504 -27.85 12.02 -29.42
N VAL A 505 -27.41 12.63 -28.31
CA VAL A 505 -27.93 12.32 -26.97
C VAL A 505 -29.42 12.60 -26.90
N LEU A 506 -29.89 13.73 -27.45
CA LEU A 506 -31.31 14.09 -27.47
C LEU A 506 -32.20 13.09 -28.21
N LYS A 507 -31.69 12.35 -29.20
CA LYS A 507 -32.48 11.31 -29.89
C LYS A 507 -32.92 10.18 -28.96
N MET A 508 -32.20 9.98 -27.85
CA MET A 508 -32.51 8.94 -26.87
C MET A 508 -33.74 9.25 -26.01
N VAL A 509 -34.33 10.46 -26.11
CA VAL A 509 -35.56 10.83 -25.39
C VAL A 509 -36.76 9.96 -25.77
N ASN A 510 -36.78 9.45 -27.01
CA ASN A 510 -37.88 8.64 -27.54
C ASN A 510 -37.62 7.12 -27.47
N GLU A 511 -36.57 6.69 -26.75
CA GLU A 511 -36.26 5.28 -26.57
C GLU A 511 -37.33 4.59 -25.71
N GLU A 512 -37.76 3.39 -26.10
CA GLU A 512 -38.73 2.59 -25.34
C GLU A 512 -38.20 2.24 -23.94
N SER A 513 -36.90 1.92 -23.86
CA SER A 513 -36.20 1.61 -22.61
C SER A 513 -36.05 2.86 -21.75
N TYR A 514 -36.74 2.87 -20.60
CA TYR A 514 -36.60 3.94 -19.61
C TYR A 514 -35.15 4.08 -19.11
N LEU A 515 -34.36 3.01 -19.11
CA LEU A 515 -32.92 3.05 -18.76
C LEU A 515 -32.13 3.94 -19.72
N HIS A 516 -32.46 3.91 -21.01
CA HIS A 516 -31.80 4.75 -22.02
C HIS A 516 -32.25 6.21 -21.90
N ARG A 517 -33.54 6.46 -21.67
CA ARG A 517 -34.06 7.81 -21.38
C ARG A 517 -33.42 8.42 -20.12
N MET A 518 -33.25 7.63 -19.05
CA MET A 518 -32.51 8.06 -17.86
C MET A 518 -31.03 8.34 -18.16
N THR A 519 -30.39 7.50 -18.96
CA THR A 519 -28.97 7.69 -19.33
C THR A 519 -28.79 8.97 -20.14
N MET A 520 -29.74 9.29 -21.03
CA MET A 520 -29.78 10.56 -21.75
C MET A 520 -29.86 11.74 -20.78
N LEU A 521 -30.75 11.69 -19.80
CA LEU A 521 -30.87 12.73 -18.78
C LEU A 521 -29.56 12.92 -18.00
N PHE A 522 -28.91 11.82 -17.60
CA PHE A 522 -27.60 11.87 -16.94
C PHE A 522 -26.51 12.44 -17.86
N ALA A 523 -26.48 12.05 -19.14
CA ALA A 523 -25.51 12.57 -20.10
C ALA A 523 -25.67 14.08 -20.29
N LEU A 524 -26.89 14.58 -20.50
CA LEU A 524 -27.14 16.02 -20.62
C LEU A 524 -26.75 16.77 -19.34
N THR A 525 -27.14 16.26 -18.17
CA THR A 525 -26.82 16.88 -16.87
C THR A 525 -25.31 16.95 -16.65
N THR A 526 -24.58 15.89 -17.00
CA THR A 526 -23.12 15.82 -16.85
C THR A 526 -22.39 16.72 -17.85
N ILE A 527 -22.85 16.79 -19.11
CA ILE A 527 -22.29 17.68 -20.15
C ILE A 527 -22.57 19.16 -19.82
N ALA A 528 -23.68 19.49 -19.14
CA ALA A 528 -24.02 20.85 -18.76
C ALA A 528 -22.89 21.55 -17.98
N ALA A 529 -22.12 20.81 -17.20
CA ALA A 529 -20.98 21.36 -16.46
C ALA A 529 -19.82 21.86 -17.35
N ALA A 530 -19.78 21.46 -18.63
CA ALA A 530 -18.71 21.78 -19.60
C ALA A 530 -19.15 22.72 -20.75
N ILE A 531 -20.38 23.26 -20.71
CA ILE A 531 -20.89 24.19 -21.72
C ILE A 531 -21.38 25.50 -21.07
N SER A 532 -21.72 26.51 -21.88
CA SER A 532 -22.14 27.81 -21.38
C SER A 532 -23.59 27.78 -20.84
N PRO A 533 -23.97 28.70 -19.92
CA PRO A 533 -25.34 28.80 -19.41
C PRO A 533 -26.39 29.01 -20.52
N GLU A 534 -26.08 29.82 -21.53
CA GLU A 534 -26.97 30.01 -22.70
C GLU A 534 -27.15 28.70 -23.48
N ASP A 535 -26.09 27.91 -23.65
CA ASP A 535 -26.21 26.61 -24.31
C ASP A 535 -27.03 25.60 -23.48
N ILE A 536 -26.95 25.65 -22.15
CA ILE A 536 -27.81 24.84 -21.27
C ILE A 536 -29.29 25.21 -21.49
N LYS A 537 -29.59 26.51 -21.49
CA LYS A 537 -30.94 27.05 -21.72
C LYS A 537 -31.50 26.63 -23.08
N ASP A 538 -30.70 26.73 -24.15
CA ASP A 538 -31.20 26.50 -25.50
C ASP A 538 -31.31 25.02 -25.86
N TYR A 539 -30.39 24.18 -25.38
CA TYR A 539 -30.28 22.79 -25.84
C TYR A 539 -30.60 21.70 -24.81
N ILE A 540 -30.46 21.99 -23.51
CA ILE A 540 -30.63 20.97 -22.45
C ILE A 540 -31.94 21.16 -21.70
N LEU A 541 -32.17 22.38 -21.19
CA LEU A 541 -33.30 22.68 -20.31
C LEU A 541 -34.67 22.31 -20.90
N PRO A 542 -34.97 22.57 -22.20
CA PRO A 542 -36.29 22.25 -22.76
C PRO A 542 -36.63 20.76 -22.64
N THR A 543 -35.67 19.88 -22.90
CA THR A 543 -35.86 18.43 -22.81
C THR A 543 -35.95 17.94 -21.37
N VAL A 544 -35.14 18.50 -20.46
CA VAL A 544 -35.24 18.16 -19.02
C VAL A 544 -36.62 18.52 -18.47
N ILE A 545 -37.17 19.67 -18.86
CA ILE A 545 -38.51 20.11 -18.46
C ILE A 545 -39.60 19.22 -19.08
N ASP A 546 -39.47 18.81 -20.33
CA ASP A 546 -40.45 17.92 -20.97
C ASP A 546 -40.54 16.55 -20.25
N LEU A 547 -39.39 16.03 -19.80
CA LEU A 547 -39.32 14.77 -19.04
C LEU A 547 -39.99 14.81 -17.66
N THR A 548 -40.39 15.98 -17.16
CA THR A 548 -41.24 16.07 -15.94
C THR A 548 -42.57 15.32 -16.11
N LYS A 549 -42.98 15.07 -17.36
CA LYS A 549 -44.23 14.38 -17.72
C LYS A 549 -44.03 12.90 -18.08
N ASP A 550 -42.82 12.36 -17.94
CA ASP A 550 -42.57 10.95 -18.29
C ASP A 550 -43.44 10.02 -17.44
N PRO A 551 -44.07 8.98 -18.03
CA PRO A 551 -44.93 8.06 -17.29
C PRO A 551 -44.20 7.33 -16.15
N ILE A 552 -42.89 7.16 -16.24
CA ILE A 552 -42.08 6.42 -15.27
C ILE A 552 -41.59 7.34 -14.14
N PRO A 553 -41.95 7.08 -12.87
CA PRO A 553 -41.50 7.88 -11.73
C PRO A 553 -39.98 7.99 -11.62
N ASN A 554 -39.24 6.94 -11.96
CA ASN A 554 -37.78 6.94 -11.95
C ASN A 554 -37.15 8.00 -12.85
N ILE A 555 -37.79 8.34 -13.96
CA ILE A 555 -37.34 9.44 -14.81
C ILE A 555 -37.67 10.76 -14.13
N ARG A 556 -38.91 10.93 -13.67
CA ARG A 556 -39.37 12.18 -13.03
C ARG A 556 -38.58 12.57 -11.79
N PHE A 557 -38.21 11.63 -10.91
CA PHE A 557 -37.39 12.00 -9.74
C PHE A 557 -35.94 12.29 -10.13
N ASN A 558 -35.41 11.66 -11.18
CA ASN A 558 -34.09 12.02 -11.70
C ASN A 558 -34.12 13.37 -12.41
N VAL A 559 -35.24 13.78 -13.01
CA VAL A 559 -35.42 15.15 -13.51
C VAL A 559 -35.29 16.15 -12.37
N ALA A 560 -35.89 15.89 -11.20
CA ALA A 560 -35.72 16.74 -10.02
C ALA A 560 -34.24 16.87 -9.61
N LYS A 561 -33.49 15.76 -9.57
CA LYS A 561 -32.03 15.76 -9.28
C LYS A 561 -31.21 16.50 -10.35
N SER A 562 -31.59 16.36 -11.61
CA SER A 562 -30.95 17.08 -12.71
C SER A 562 -31.18 18.57 -12.60
N LEU A 563 -32.43 19.01 -12.37
CA LEU A 563 -32.77 20.41 -12.14
C LEU A 563 -32.01 20.97 -10.93
N GLU A 564 -31.93 20.22 -9.82
CA GLU A 564 -31.11 20.58 -8.65
C GLU A 564 -29.65 20.90 -9.03
N SER A 565 -29.07 20.10 -9.93
CA SER A 565 -27.69 20.25 -10.40
C SER A 565 -27.50 21.36 -11.44
N LEU A 566 -28.54 21.69 -12.22
CA LEU A 566 -28.49 22.71 -13.26
C LEU A 566 -28.63 24.14 -12.71
N VAL A 567 -29.35 24.34 -11.61
CA VAL A 567 -29.56 25.66 -10.98
C VAL A 567 -28.24 26.44 -10.75
N PRO A 568 -27.20 25.88 -10.11
CA PRO A 568 -25.94 26.61 -9.90
C PRO A 568 -25.21 26.91 -11.22
N LEU A 569 -25.43 26.12 -12.28
CA LEU A 569 -24.84 26.38 -13.60
C LEU A 569 -25.55 27.53 -14.32
N LEU A 570 -26.88 27.59 -14.23
CA LEU A 570 -27.69 28.68 -14.79
C LEU A 570 -27.47 30.00 -14.04
N ASN A 571 -27.11 29.97 -12.76
CA ASN A 571 -26.78 31.17 -11.98
C ASN A 571 -25.44 31.82 -12.38
N LYS A 572 -24.62 31.16 -13.22
CA LYS A 572 -23.35 31.74 -13.69
C LYS A 572 -23.54 32.92 -14.63
N ASP A 573 -24.72 33.05 -15.25
CA ASP A 573 -25.08 34.18 -16.09
C ASP A 573 -26.40 34.82 -15.64
N ALA A 574 -26.44 36.14 -15.61
CA ALA A 574 -27.60 36.89 -15.10
C ALA A 574 -28.84 36.74 -16.02
N GLY A 575 -28.64 36.53 -17.32
CA GLY A 575 -29.71 36.31 -18.30
C GLY A 575 -30.36 34.94 -18.15
N THR A 576 -29.58 33.93 -17.74
CA THR A 576 -30.11 32.57 -17.49
C THR A 576 -30.59 32.36 -16.05
N ALA A 577 -30.12 33.15 -15.07
CA ALA A 577 -30.55 33.05 -13.68
C ALA A 577 -32.06 33.26 -13.50
N SER A 578 -32.71 34.11 -14.30
CA SER A 578 -34.16 34.32 -14.23
C SER A 578 -34.96 33.07 -14.59
N LEU A 579 -34.39 32.13 -15.35
CA LEU A 579 -35.03 30.86 -15.71
C LEU A 579 -35.23 29.94 -14.51
N ASN A 580 -34.41 30.11 -13.47
CA ASN A 580 -34.59 29.36 -12.23
C ASN A 580 -35.96 29.68 -11.61
N VAL A 581 -36.37 30.95 -11.64
CA VAL A 581 -37.69 31.37 -11.14
C VAL A 581 -38.80 31.11 -12.15
N SER A 582 -38.58 31.36 -13.44
CA SER A 582 -39.66 31.29 -14.43
C SER A 582 -39.94 29.90 -14.99
N ILE A 583 -38.99 28.96 -14.91
CA ILE A 583 -39.09 27.61 -15.52
C ILE A 583 -38.76 26.50 -14.52
N VAL A 584 -37.62 26.56 -13.84
CA VAL A 584 -37.15 25.47 -12.97
C VAL A 584 -38.02 25.34 -11.72
N MET A 585 -38.32 26.46 -11.04
CA MET A 585 -39.15 26.48 -9.83
C MET A 585 -40.55 25.91 -10.07
N PRO A 586 -41.32 26.35 -11.08
CA PRO A 586 -42.64 25.79 -11.35
C PRO A 586 -42.60 24.29 -11.69
N ALA A 587 -41.55 23.83 -12.37
CA ALA A 587 -41.38 22.41 -12.68
C ALA A 587 -41.14 21.58 -11.41
N LEU A 588 -40.27 22.03 -10.51
CA LEU A 588 -40.03 21.37 -9.22
C LEU A 588 -41.26 21.42 -8.30
N GLU A 589 -42.00 22.53 -8.29
CA GLU A 589 -43.28 22.63 -7.56
C GLU A 589 -44.30 21.62 -8.09
N SER A 590 -44.43 21.47 -9.41
CA SER A 590 -45.29 20.46 -10.01
C SER A 590 -44.89 19.03 -9.59
N LEU A 591 -43.58 18.72 -9.59
CA LEU A 591 -43.06 17.42 -9.16
C LEU A 591 -43.22 17.19 -7.64
N SER A 592 -43.20 18.25 -6.82
CA SER A 592 -43.47 18.15 -5.38
C SER A 592 -44.90 17.67 -5.07
N GLN A 593 -45.80 17.79 -6.04
CA GLN A 593 -47.20 17.35 -5.96
C GLN A 593 -47.45 16.03 -6.72
N ASP A 594 -46.40 15.34 -7.18
CA ASP A 594 -46.52 14.06 -7.91
C ASP A 594 -47.26 13.00 -7.07
N THR A 595 -47.76 11.93 -7.67
CA THR A 595 -48.35 10.82 -6.90
C THR A 595 -47.29 9.95 -6.21
N ASP A 596 -46.08 9.89 -6.78
CA ASP A 596 -44.99 9.04 -6.32
C ASP A 596 -44.17 9.68 -5.20
N GLY A 597 -43.85 8.91 -4.16
CA GLY A 597 -43.16 9.40 -2.97
C GLY A 597 -41.72 9.87 -3.21
N ASP A 598 -40.98 9.18 -4.08
CA ASP A 598 -39.58 9.52 -4.37
C ASP A 598 -39.52 10.80 -5.22
N VAL A 599 -40.45 10.96 -6.17
CA VAL A 599 -40.57 12.18 -6.97
C VAL A 599 -40.82 13.40 -6.07
N LYS A 600 -41.77 13.29 -5.12
CA LYS A 600 -42.01 14.37 -4.14
C LYS A 600 -40.78 14.69 -3.31
N PHE A 601 -40.11 13.66 -2.81
CA PHE A 601 -38.94 13.80 -1.94
C PHE A 601 -37.81 14.55 -2.66
N PHE A 602 -37.42 14.08 -3.85
CA PHE A 602 -36.31 14.70 -4.60
C PHE A 602 -36.67 16.09 -5.13
N ALA A 603 -37.93 16.34 -5.50
CA ALA A 603 -38.36 17.68 -5.91
C ALA A 603 -38.37 18.68 -4.74
N THR A 604 -38.87 18.26 -3.57
CA THR A 604 -38.85 19.09 -2.35
C THR A 604 -37.42 19.40 -1.92
N ARG A 605 -36.54 18.38 -1.91
CA ARG A 605 -35.12 18.57 -1.62
C ARG A 605 -34.48 19.54 -2.60
N ALA A 606 -34.73 19.41 -3.90
CA ALA A 606 -34.17 20.30 -4.91
C ALA A 606 -34.59 21.78 -4.70
N LEU A 607 -35.84 22.02 -4.28
CA LEU A 607 -36.33 23.35 -3.92
C LEU A 607 -35.63 23.90 -2.66
N GLU A 608 -35.44 23.06 -1.64
CA GLU A 608 -34.77 23.42 -0.39
C GLU A 608 -33.27 23.72 -0.61
N THR A 609 -32.54 22.81 -1.26
CA THR A 609 -31.10 22.95 -1.53
C THR A 609 -30.78 24.25 -2.28
N ASN A 610 -31.65 24.66 -3.21
CA ASN A 610 -31.44 25.83 -4.04
C ASN A 610 -32.11 27.11 -3.49
N GLY A 611 -32.71 27.07 -2.29
CA GLY A 611 -33.38 28.23 -1.70
C GLY A 611 -34.58 28.73 -2.49
N MET A 612 -35.26 27.84 -3.22
CA MET A 612 -36.34 28.14 -4.17
C MET A 612 -37.75 27.95 -3.57
N TRP A 613 -37.86 27.76 -2.25
CA TRP A 613 -39.16 27.62 -1.60
C TRP A 613 -39.92 28.97 -1.62
N PRO A 614 -41.20 29.00 -2.00
CA PRO A 614 -42.00 30.20 -1.81
C PRO A 614 -42.03 30.50 -0.31
N VAL A 615 -41.49 31.67 0.09
CA VAL A 615 -41.59 32.16 1.46
C VAL A 615 -43.02 31.92 1.92
N LYS A 616 -43.22 30.97 2.86
CA LYS A 616 -44.53 30.80 3.46
C LYS A 616 -44.81 32.13 4.12
N GLU A 617 -45.70 32.93 3.54
CA GLU A 617 -46.36 34.01 4.27
C GLU A 617 -46.87 33.37 5.55
N SER A 618 -46.17 33.72 6.63
CA SER A 618 -46.52 33.29 7.97
C SER A 618 -47.88 33.91 8.20
N LYS A 619 -48.93 33.09 8.16
CA LYS A 619 -50.26 33.51 8.58
C LYS A 619 -50.13 33.98 10.03
N LEU A 620 -50.15 35.30 10.21
CA LEU A 620 -50.45 36.00 11.45
C LEU A 620 -51.87 35.66 11.91
#